data_AF-A0A7S2KAB0-F1
#
_entry.id   AF-A0A7S2KAB0-F1
#
_cell.length_a   1.000
_cell.length_b   1.000
_cell.length_c   1.000
_cell.angle_alpha   90.00
_cell.angle_beta   90.00
_cell.angle_gamma   90.00
#
_symmetry.space_group_name_H-M   'P 1'
#
loop_
_entity.id
_entity.type
_entity.pdbx_description
1 polymer ?
#
loop_
_entity_poly.entity_id
_entity_poly.type
_entity_poly.pdbx_seq_one_letter_code
_entity_poly.pdbx_strand_id
1 'polypeptide(L)'
;AGAMPGAFLATAAPSGAPWQALLQSGPPAVDPSGFVGGPWGECMHWAVMFELQNPNFSSMPGYGDDGPAGQVIEFAEECGFGSMCQVLERNEEVTKQNLQRGNNGFVFQQHMGASMGAPHTGGMPGMGPPPGMPMGAPMGAP
;
A
#
# COMPACT_ATOMS: atom_id res chain seq x y z
N ALA A 1 12.25 0.13 -23.08
CA ALA A 1 12.97 0.64 -21.89
C ALA A 1 12.26 0.04 -20.68
N GLY A 2 12.99 -0.57 -19.74
CA GLY A 2 12.35 -1.11 -18.53
C GLY A 2 11.97 0.07 -17.65
N ALA A 3 10.67 0.34 -17.51
CA ALA A 3 10.18 1.31 -16.54
C ALA A 3 10.71 0.88 -15.16
N MET A 4 11.38 1.81 -14.48
CA MET A 4 11.75 1.58 -13.08
C MET A 4 10.45 1.49 -12.31
N PRO A 5 10.26 0.46 -11.45
CA PRO A 5 9.06 0.38 -10.63
C PRO A 5 8.90 1.65 -9.81
N GLY A 6 7.65 2.09 -9.62
CA GLY A 6 7.35 3.19 -8.71
C GLY A 6 8.06 3.04 -7.37
N ALA A 7 8.45 4.16 -6.75
CA ALA A 7 9.21 4.17 -5.50
C ALA A 7 8.56 3.31 -4.40
N PHE A 8 7.23 3.29 -4.32
CA PHE A 8 6.50 2.44 -3.38
C PHE A 8 6.66 0.94 -3.69
N LEU A 9 6.61 0.58 -4.98
CA LEU A 9 6.65 -0.82 -5.43
C LEU A 9 8.01 -1.48 -5.17
N ALA A 10 9.07 -0.68 -5.05
CA ALA A 10 10.40 -1.13 -4.64
C ALA A 10 10.51 -1.38 -3.12
N THR A 11 9.56 -0.89 -2.31
CA THR A 11 9.57 -1.12 -0.86
C THR A 11 9.18 -2.56 -0.51
N ALA A 12 9.67 -3.03 0.64
CA ALA A 12 9.40 -4.37 1.11
C ALA A 12 7.96 -4.48 1.65
N ALA A 13 7.24 -5.50 1.18
CA ALA A 13 6.02 -5.97 1.79
C ALA A 13 6.30 -6.64 3.16
N PRO A 14 5.27 -6.94 3.97
CA PRO A 14 5.45 -7.65 5.24
C PRO A 14 6.17 -9.01 5.13
N SER A 15 6.14 -9.64 3.97
CA SER A 15 6.89 -10.87 3.67
C SER A 15 8.40 -10.66 3.47
N GLY A 16 8.85 -9.41 3.36
CA GLY A 16 10.24 -9.02 3.06
C GLY A 16 10.56 -8.93 1.57
N ALA A 17 9.69 -9.44 0.69
CA ALA A 17 9.84 -9.28 -0.76
C ALA A 17 9.38 -7.88 -1.21
N PRO A 18 9.96 -7.32 -2.29
CA PRO A 18 9.47 -6.06 -2.84
C PRO A 18 8.05 -6.24 -3.38
N TRP A 19 7.21 -5.21 -3.22
CA TRP A 19 5.82 -5.25 -3.70
C TRP A 19 5.72 -5.60 -5.17
N GLN A 20 6.58 -5.03 -6.02
CA GLN A 20 6.61 -5.34 -7.45
C GLN A 20 6.70 -6.85 -7.72
N ALA A 21 7.58 -7.56 -7.03
CA ALA A 21 7.76 -9.00 -7.23
C ALA A 21 6.53 -9.80 -6.78
N LEU A 22 5.84 -9.35 -5.73
CA LEU A 22 4.59 -9.96 -5.28
C LEU A 22 3.46 -9.71 -6.26
N LEU A 23 3.32 -8.49 -6.76
CA LEU A 23 2.27 -8.14 -7.72
C LEU A 23 2.45 -8.85 -9.07
N GLN A 24 3.69 -9.11 -9.48
CA GLN A 24 3.99 -9.90 -10.68
C GLN A 24 3.72 -11.40 -10.54
N SER A 25 3.48 -11.91 -9.31
CA SER A 25 3.22 -13.34 -9.10
C SER A 25 1.84 -13.80 -9.61
N GLY A 26 0.91 -12.86 -9.86
CA GLY A 26 -0.40 -13.18 -10.40
C GLY A 26 -1.29 -11.95 -10.64
N PRO A 27 -2.36 -12.10 -11.43
CA PRO A 27 -3.27 -11.00 -11.73
C PRO A 27 -4.08 -10.56 -10.49
N PRO A 28 -4.60 -9.31 -10.48
CA PRO A 28 -5.57 -8.86 -9.48
C PRO A 28 -6.81 -9.75 -9.50
N ALA A 29 -7.28 -10.16 -8.31
CA ALA A 29 -8.49 -10.95 -8.16
C ALA A 29 -9.53 -10.16 -7.36
N VAL A 30 -10.75 -10.08 -7.88
CA VAL A 30 -11.87 -9.41 -7.22
C VAL A 30 -12.62 -10.43 -6.35
N ASP A 31 -12.88 -10.06 -5.11
CA ASP A 31 -13.62 -10.85 -4.14
C ASP A 31 -15.15 -10.76 -4.37
N PRO A 32 -15.97 -11.56 -3.67
CA PRO A 32 -17.43 -11.51 -3.80
C PRO A 32 -18.08 -10.16 -3.44
N SER A 33 -17.36 -9.27 -2.77
CA SER A 33 -17.84 -7.94 -2.37
C SER A 33 -17.43 -6.85 -3.36
N GLY A 34 -16.73 -7.21 -4.42
CA GLY A 34 -16.33 -6.31 -5.48
C GLY A 34 -15.01 -5.58 -5.21
N PHE A 35 -14.19 -6.05 -4.27
CA PHE A 35 -12.89 -5.46 -3.95
C PHE A 35 -11.74 -6.35 -4.41
N VAL A 36 -10.61 -5.73 -4.78
CA VAL A 36 -9.39 -6.48 -5.09
C VAL A 36 -8.80 -7.08 -3.81
N GLY A 37 -8.58 -8.39 -3.80
CA GLY A 37 -7.93 -9.14 -2.73
C GLY A 37 -6.54 -9.66 -3.10
N GLY A 38 -5.95 -10.45 -2.22
CA GLY A 38 -4.61 -11.03 -2.42
C GLY A 38 -3.50 -9.96 -2.44
N PRO A 39 -2.36 -10.23 -3.10
CA PRO A 39 -1.21 -9.31 -3.10
C PRO A 39 -1.53 -7.90 -3.57
N TRP A 40 -2.43 -7.77 -4.56
CA TRP A 40 -2.89 -6.47 -5.07
C TRP A 40 -3.71 -5.68 -4.05
N GLY A 41 -4.64 -6.35 -3.37
CA GLY A 41 -5.44 -5.73 -2.29
C GLY A 41 -4.59 -5.34 -1.09
N GLU A 42 -3.64 -6.19 -0.70
CA GLU A 42 -2.71 -5.92 0.40
C GLU A 42 -1.78 -4.73 0.07
N CYS A 43 -1.20 -4.72 -1.14
CA CYS A 43 -0.34 -3.64 -1.60
C CYS A 43 -1.08 -2.29 -1.60
N MET A 44 -2.31 -2.27 -2.13
CA MET A 44 -3.16 -1.08 -2.11
C MET A 44 -3.43 -0.58 -0.69
N HIS A 45 -3.69 -1.50 0.24
CA HIS A 45 -3.92 -1.14 1.64
C HIS A 45 -2.70 -0.45 2.26
N TRP A 46 -1.51 -1.03 2.07
CA TRP A 46 -0.27 -0.47 2.58
C TRP A 46 0.12 0.84 1.90
N ALA A 47 -0.19 1.01 0.60
CA ALA A 47 0.03 2.25 -0.13
C ALA A 47 -0.78 3.40 0.47
N VAL A 48 -2.08 3.19 0.71
CA VAL A 48 -2.95 4.20 1.35
C VAL A 48 -2.51 4.48 2.79
N MET A 49 -2.10 3.44 3.53
CA MET A 49 -1.58 3.62 4.88
C MET A 49 -0.29 4.46 4.89
N PHE A 50 0.59 4.27 3.90
CA PHE A 50 1.78 5.10 3.73
C PHE A 50 1.42 6.57 3.47
N GLU A 51 0.46 6.84 2.58
CA GLU A 51 0.01 8.21 2.30
C GLU A 51 -0.54 8.92 3.55
N LEU A 52 -1.34 8.19 4.34
CA LEU A 52 -1.92 8.73 5.57
C LEU A 52 -0.89 8.99 6.66
N GLN A 53 0.18 8.17 6.73
CA GLN A 53 1.26 8.32 7.70
C GLN A 53 2.31 9.36 7.28
N ASN A 54 2.40 9.65 5.98
CA ASN A 54 3.38 10.56 5.40
C ASN A 54 2.67 11.66 4.61
N PRO A 55 1.98 12.62 5.25
CA PRO A 55 1.18 13.63 4.55
C PRO A 55 2.00 14.52 3.59
N ASN A 56 3.32 14.53 3.72
CA ASN A 56 4.26 15.21 2.82
C ASN A 56 4.90 14.28 1.79
N PHE A 57 4.33 13.10 1.52
CA PHE A 57 4.87 12.12 0.57
C PHE A 57 5.12 12.74 -0.80
N SER A 58 4.29 13.70 -1.25
CA SER A 58 4.43 14.37 -2.55
C SER A 58 5.73 15.15 -2.71
N SER A 59 6.40 15.50 -1.61
CA SER A 59 7.73 16.13 -1.62
C SER A 59 8.88 15.11 -1.55
N MET A 60 8.57 13.82 -1.36
CA MET A 60 9.55 12.75 -1.32
C MET A 60 9.95 12.33 -2.74
N PRO A 61 11.23 11.98 -2.97
CA PRO A 61 11.68 11.52 -4.28
C PRO A 61 10.87 10.30 -4.76
N GLY A 62 10.34 10.38 -5.99
CA GLY A 62 9.60 9.28 -6.61
C GLY A 62 8.13 9.17 -6.21
N TYR A 63 7.55 10.20 -5.57
CA TYR A 63 6.12 10.27 -5.23
C TYR A 63 5.44 11.59 -5.67
N GLY A 64 6.15 12.41 -6.44
CA GLY A 64 5.70 13.74 -6.84
C GLY A 64 4.67 13.74 -7.97
N ASP A 65 4.85 12.83 -8.93
CA ASP A 65 3.93 12.64 -10.06
C ASP A 65 2.74 11.77 -9.64
N ASP A 66 3.03 10.61 -9.05
CA ASP A 66 2.03 9.67 -8.54
C ASP A 66 2.32 9.27 -7.09
N GLY A 67 1.29 9.33 -6.25
CA GLY A 67 1.36 8.84 -4.87
C GLY A 67 1.53 7.31 -4.83
N PRO A 68 1.84 6.74 -3.65
CA PRO A 68 1.95 5.31 -3.45
C PRO A 68 0.80 4.50 -4.06
N ALA A 69 -0.47 4.93 -3.86
CA ALA A 69 -1.61 4.21 -4.41
C ALA A 69 -1.71 4.35 -5.93
N GLY A 70 -1.42 5.54 -6.46
CA GLY A 70 -1.31 5.81 -7.90
C GLY A 70 -0.30 4.91 -8.59
N GLN A 71 0.88 4.72 -8.00
CA GLN A 71 1.91 3.82 -8.53
C GLN A 71 1.46 2.35 -8.60
N VAL A 72 0.60 1.91 -7.66
CA VAL A 72 0.01 0.55 -7.72
C VAL A 72 -0.96 0.44 -8.90
N ILE A 73 -1.78 1.47 -9.15
CA ILE A 73 -2.75 1.50 -10.26
C ILE A 73 -2.02 1.56 -11.60
N GLU A 74 -1.02 2.44 -11.73
CA GLU A 74 -0.17 2.56 -12.92
C GLU A 74 0.51 1.22 -13.24
N PHE A 75 1.08 0.56 -12.23
CA PHE A 75 1.71 -0.73 -12.42
C PHE A 75 0.73 -1.84 -12.82
N ALA A 76 -0.52 -1.78 -12.39
CA ALA A 76 -1.56 -2.67 -12.88
C ALA A 76 -1.78 -2.47 -14.38
N GLU A 77 -1.82 -1.21 -14.84
CA GLU A 77 -1.93 -0.86 -16.26
C GLU A 77 -0.72 -1.37 -17.06
N GLU A 78 0.50 -1.13 -16.58
CA GLU A 78 1.74 -1.62 -17.20
C GLU A 78 1.79 -3.15 -17.33
N CYS A 79 1.24 -3.86 -16.34
CA CYS A 79 1.13 -5.30 -16.36
C CYS A 79 0.00 -5.84 -17.27
N GLY A 80 -0.75 -4.96 -17.94
CA GLY A 80 -1.85 -5.31 -18.83
C GLY A 80 -3.19 -5.53 -18.12
N PHE A 81 -3.33 -5.09 -16.88
CA PHE A 81 -4.55 -5.19 -16.07
C PHE A 81 -5.35 -3.89 -16.05
N GLY A 82 -5.32 -3.10 -17.13
CA GLY A 82 -6.02 -1.80 -17.23
C GLY A 82 -7.53 -1.87 -16.92
N SER A 83 -8.19 -3.00 -17.17
CA SER A 83 -9.60 -3.21 -16.79
C SER A 83 -9.84 -3.27 -15.28
N MET A 84 -8.78 -3.47 -14.48
CA MET A 84 -8.84 -3.52 -13.02
C MET A 84 -8.54 -2.16 -12.37
N CYS A 85 -8.06 -1.16 -13.12
CA CYS A 85 -7.70 0.15 -12.55
C CYS A 85 -8.88 0.81 -11.83
N GLN A 86 -10.08 0.80 -12.41
CA GLN A 86 -11.29 1.34 -11.76
C GLN A 86 -11.66 0.61 -10.46
N VAL A 87 -11.37 -0.70 -10.38
CA VAL A 87 -11.63 -1.49 -9.16
C VAL A 87 -10.57 -1.17 -8.11
N LEU A 88 -9.31 -0.96 -8.52
CA LEU A 88 -8.21 -0.54 -7.65
C LEU A 88 -8.41 0.87 -7.09
N GLU A 89 -8.87 1.82 -7.91
CA GLU A 89 -9.27 3.17 -7.47
C GLU A 89 -10.37 3.12 -6.41
N ARG A 90 -11.39 2.27 -6.64
CA ARG A 90 -12.45 2.05 -5.64
C ARG A 90 -11.90 1.41 -4.36
N ASN A 91 -10.98 0.45 -4.47
CA ASN A 91 -10.29 -0.15 -3.35
C ASN A 91 -9.53 0.90 -2.52
N GLU A 92 -8.81 1.80 -3.19
CA GLU A 92 -8.08 2.90 -2.57
C GLU A 92 -9.03 3.79 -1.77
N GLU A 93 -10.10 4.28 -2.40
CA GLU A 93 -11.02 5.23 -1.77
C GLU A 93 -11.68 4.64 -0.52
N VAL A 94 -12.16 3.40 -0.60
CA VAL A 94 -12.79 2.72 0.54
C VAL A 94 -11.76 2.41 1.64
N THR A 95 -10.54 2.00 1.26
CA THR A 95 -9.46 1.79 2.23
C THR A 95 -9.14 3.07 2.98
N LYS A 96 -9.03 4.20 2.26
CA LYS A 96 -8.74 5.51 2.83
C LYS A 96 -9.81 5.94 3.82
N GLN A 97 -11.08 5.77 3.46
CA GLN A 97 -12.21 6.04 4.35
C GLN A 97 -12.19 5.16 5.61
N ASN A 98 -11.87 3.86 5.48
CA ASN A 98 -11.78 2.94 6.60
C ASN A 98 -10.65 3.32 7.56
N LEU A 99 -9.44 3.56 7.05
CA LEU A 99 -8.28 3.93 7.86
C LEU A 99 -8.51 5.26 8.59
N GLN A 100 -9.10 6.25 7.93
CA GLN A 100 -9.44 7.54 8.57
C GLN A 100 -10.48 7.42 9.69
N ARG A 101 -11.36 6.41 9.62
CA ARG A 101 -12.31 6.07 10.68
C ARG A 101 -11.71 5.24 11.82
N GLY A 102 -10.41 4.95 11.76
CA GLY A 102 -9.70 4.09 12.71
C GLY A 102 -9.91 2.59 12.48
N ASN A 103 -10.47 2.21 11.33
CA ASN A 103 -10.70 0.82 10.95
C ASN A 103 -9.55 0.31 10.09
N ASN A 104 -8.59 -0.35 10.72
CA ASN A 104 -7.36 -0.84 10.10
C ASN A 104 -7.50 -2.20 9.38
N GLY A 105 -8.73 -2.72 9.22
CA GLY A 105 -8.95 -3.96 8.49
C GLY A 105 -8.78 -3.78 6.97
N PHE A 106 -8.30 -4.82 6.29
CA PHE A 106 -8.33 -4.88 4.83
C PHE A 106 -9.77 -4.83 4.33
N VAL A 107 -10.02 -4.03 3.29
CA VAL A 107 -11.35 -3.90 2.69
C VAL A 107 -11.88 -5.28 2.27
N PHE A 108 -11.08 -6.06 1.56
CA PHE A 108 -11.46 -7.40 1.07
C PHE A 108 -11.66 -8.46 2.16
N GLN A 109 -11.09 -8.26 3.36
CA GLN A 109 -11.20 -9.22 4.46
C GLN A 109 -12.42 -8.95 5.35
N GLN A 110 -12.97 -7.73 5.33
CA GLN A 110 -14.15 -7.37 6.14
C GLN A 110 -15.41 -8.18 5.80
N HIS A 111 -15.44 -8.83 4.63
CA HIS A 111 -16.63 -9.52 4.14
C HIS A 111 -16.59 -11.04 4.33
N MET A 112 -15.42 -11.63 4.61
CA MET A 112 -15.28 -13.06 4.91
C MET A 112 -15.43 -13.38 6.41
N GLY A 113 -16.00 -12.46 7.21
CA GLY A 113 -15.92 -12.50 8.67
C GLY A 113 -17.24 -12.46 9.44
N ALA A 114 -18.40 -12.70 8.82
CA ALA A 114 -19.64 -12.91 9.56
C ALA A 114 -19.73 -14.36 10.11
N SER A 115 -18.70 -14.83 10.82
CA SER A 115 -18.73 -16.00 11.71
C SER A 115 -17.37 -16.22 12.37
N MET A 116 -17.16 -15.61 13.55
CA MET A 116 -16.38 -16.11 14.71
C MET A 116 -15.64 -14.97 15.43
N GLY A 117 -16.17 -14.60 16.60
CA GLY A 117 -15.38 -14.27 17.79
C GLY A 117 -14.68 -12.90 17.86
N ALA A 118 -15.34 -11.94 18.50
CA ALA A 118 -14.63 -11.07 19.45
C ALA A 118 -14.47 -11.85 20.79
N PRO A 119 -13.62 -11.45 21.76
CA PRO A 119 -12.85 -10.20 21.87
C PRO A 119 -11.36 -10.40 22.31
N HIS A 120 -10.65 -9.26 22.47
CA HIS A 120 -9.53 -8.99 23.42
C HIS A 120 -8.11 -8.74 22.87
N THR A 121 -7.70 -7.47 23.05
CA THR A 121 -6.41 -6.99 23.61
C THR A 121 -5.08 -7.52 23.06
N GLY A 122 -4.34 -6.63 22.40
CA GLY A 122 -2.89 -6.74 22.24
C GLY A 122 -2.34 -5.45 21.65
N GLY A 123 -1.79 -4.57 22.50
CA GLY A 123 -1.09 -3.37 22.05
C GLY A 123 0.04 -3.76 21.09
N MET A 124 0.05 -3.17 19.91
CA MET A 124 1.14 -3.36 18.95
C MET A 124 2.38 -2.62 19.46
N PRO A 125 3.53 -3.29 19.64
CA PRO A 125 4.79 -2.62 19.93
C PRO A 125 5.21 -1.81 18.71
N GLY A 126 5.65 -0.58 18.95
CA GLY A 126 6.00 0.40 17.92
C GLY A 126 6.90 -0.18 16.84
N MET A 127 6.43 -0.11 15.58
CA MET A 127 7.28 -0.23 14.42
C MET A 127 8.23 0.96 14.44
N GLY A 128 9.51 0.66 14.67
CA GLY A 128 10.59 1.62 14.52
C GLY A 128 10.63 2.17 13.09
N PRO A 129 11.21 3.37 12.89
CA PRO A 129 11.33 3.98 11.58
C PRO A 129 12.08 3.05 10.61
N PRO A 130 11.76 3.11 9.30
CA PRO A 130 12.38 2.26 8.29
C PRO A 130 13.91 2.45 8.31
N PRO A 131 14.70 1.35 8.25
CA PRO A 131 16.15 1.45 8.15
C PRO A 131 16.50 1.91 6.72
N GLY A 132 16.94 3.15 6.56
CA GLY A 132 17.38 3.59 5.22
C GLY A 132 17.64 5.06 4.96
N MET A 133 17.44 5.99 5.89
CA MET A 133 17.87 7.38 5.65
C MET A 133 19.36 7.54 5.97
N PRO A 134 20.23 7.88 5.00
CA PRO A 134 21.61 8.21 5.29
C PRO A 134 21.65 9.46 6.19
N MET A 135 22.20 9.31 7.39
CA MET A 135 22.61 10.40 8.27
C MET A 135 23.58 11.31 7.51
N GLY A 136 23.09 12.46 7.04
CA GLY A 136 23.93 13.58 6.63
C GLY A 136 24.64 14.15 7.85
N ALA A 137 25.94 13.96 7.92
CA ALA A 137 26.84 14.43 8.97
C ALA A 137 27.09 15.97 8.87
N PRO A 138 27.76 16.59 9.86
CA PRO A 138 27.47 17.93 10.37
C PRO A 138 28.28 19.07 9.71
N MET A 139 27.71 20.26 9.70
CA MET A 139 28.39 21.56 9.53
C MET A 139 27.75 22.50 10.56
N GLY A 140 28.43 22.89 11.64
CA GLY A 140 29.58 23.79 11.62
C GLY A 140 29.08 25.16 12.09
N ALA A 141 29.10 25.37 13.40
CA ALA A 141 28.80 26.66 14.03
C ALA A 141 29.99 27.61 13.89
N PRO A 142 29.78 28.93 13.77
CA PRO A 142 30.69 29.91 14.35
C PRO A 142 30.45 30.10 15.85
#